data_AF-A0A9X7RFK7-F1
#
_entry.id   AF-A0A9X7RFK7-F1
#
_cell.length_a   1.000
_cell.length_b   1.000
_cell.length_c   1.000
_cell.angle_alpha   90.00
_cell.angle_beta   90.00
_cell.angle_gamma   90.00
#
_symmetry.space_group_name_H-M   'P 1'
#
loop_
_entity.id
_entity.type
_entity.pdbx_description
1 polymer ?
#
loop_
_entity_poly.entity_id
_entity_poly.type
_entity_poly.pdbx_seq_one_letter_code
_entity_poly.pdbx_strand_id
1 'polypeptide(L)'
;MRVQTRQREGKGTRAASLRVVVCLGLALVACSAGLSAAQNAQRGEIVVAQNGPFRGFNPFAPLQRLFGGGGEKRRKQPQKTQQKPRVSRPAGAPPKFDVLEKDPNAGLILVVGDRMARGVADGLKYTLAQKPQIRVEAITEDKEGFVGEGSPDWATQVVSRIRGADVQAVVVMIGRQDLGKSFSGEPPVEFMTAEWLESYRRKVDGLVRVVRQEKKPLVWAGLPPTGDELVNADFTQLNSIFQGASEDRRVRYVDIWDIFLAEDGSFSSYGPDVDGKNTRLRTNDKIDFTWAGYRKVAFFVERELSRLLGGYGGLAFEGVEDDPNFIVLTGRTTSPEALLLGGEDEEEINSASRTYRFFVKGEPLPPMQGRVDDPRMPAVAVSAPAAAVEEVFAPTSADLRESLSSAASQDAQGRVSVTVRPGSQ
;
A
#
# COMPACT_ATOMS: atom_id res chain seq x y z
N MET A 1 68.37 41.24 26.70
CA MET A 1 69.81 41.07 26.97
C MET A 1 70.06 39.61 27.32
N ARG A 2 71.15 39.02 26.79
CA ARG A 2 71.60 37.60 26.90
C ARG A 2 71.47 37.04 28.34
N VAL A 3 71.30 35.74 28.57
CA VAL A 3 72.34 34.68 28.60
C VAL A 3 71.60 33.33 28.79
N GLN A 4 71.55 32.40 27.84
CA GLN A 4 72.47 31.27 27.54
C GLN A 4 72.93 30.36 28.72
N THR A 5 72.57 29.07 28.58
CA THR A 5 73.33 27.85 28.92
C THR A 5 73.66 27.47 30.36
N ARG A 6 73.19 26.27 30.78
CA ARG A 6 74.10 25.13 30.99
C ARG A 6 73.38 23.77 31.06
N GLN A 7 73.85 22.86 30.23
CA GLN A 7 73.68 21.39 30.31
C GLN A 7 74.19 20.84 31.66
N ARG A 8 73.54 19.77 32.14
CA ARG A 8 74.23 18.64 32.75
C ARG A 8 73.59 17.32 32.32
N GLU A 9 74.40 16.52 31.64
CA GLU A 9 74.15 15.11 31.36
C GLU A 9 74.16 14.28 32.64
N GLY A 10 73.28 13.27 32.68
CA GLY A 10 73.41 12.08 33.51
C GLY A 10 73.27 10.85 32.62
N LYS A 11 74.40 10.20 32.32
CA LYS A 11 74.51 8.88 31.67
C LYS A 11 74.02 7.79 32.64
N GLY A 12 73.40 6.74 32.10
CA GLY A 12 73.23 5.48 32.84
C GLY A 12 72.32 4.43 32.18
N THR A 13 72.86 3.73 31.17
CA THR A 13 72.76 2.27 30.92
C THR A 13 71.38 1.58 30.84
N ARG A 14 70.99 1.14 29.63
CA ARG A 14 70.93 -0.27 29.14
C ARG A 14 69.98 -1.18 29.93
N ALA A 15 68.80 -1.47 29.40
CA ALA A 15 68.53 -2.64 28.54
C ALA A 15 68.75 -3.99 29.25
N ALA A 16 67.67 -4.59 29.76
CA ALA A 16 67.45 -6.05 29.83
C ALA A 16 66.14 -6.37 30.58
N SER A 17 65.00 -6.34 29.89
CA SER A 17 63.78 -7.00 30.36
C SER A 17 62.95 -7.53 29.17
N LEU A 18 63.65 -8.07 28.19
CA LEU A 18 63.11 -8.91 27.12
C LEU A 18 63.34 -10.39 27.47
N ARG A 19 62.83 -10.88 28.62
CA ARG A 19 62.94 -12.31 29.03
C ARG A 19 61.79 -12.85 29.90
N VAL A 20 60.61 -12.23 29.88
CA VAL A 20 59.46 -12.74 30.70
C VAL A 20 58.20 -13.04 29.90
N VAL A 21 58.11 -12.71 28.60
CA VAL A 21 56.90 -13.00 27.80
C VAL A 21 57.05 -14.17 26.82
N VAL A 22 58.25 -14.77 26.69
CA VAL A 22 58.46 -15.94 25.81
C VAL A 22 58.26 -17.29 26.54
N CYS A 23 58.15 -17.31 27.88
CA CYS A 23 57.95 -18.55 28.63
C CYS A 23 56.47 -18.88 28.98
N LEU A 24 55.51 -18.03 28.62
CA LEU A 24 54.08 -18.34 28.75
C LEU A 24 53.43 -18.81 27.43
N GLY A 25 54.13 -18.66 26.29
CA GLY A 25 53.71 -19.14 24.96
C GLY A 25 54.20 -20.55 24.60
N LEU A 26 55.02 -21.17 25.45
CA LEU A 26 55.62 -22.50 25.20
C LEU A 26 55.16 -23.59 26.19
N ALA A 27 54.24 -23.26 27.11
CA ALA A 27 53.63 -24.22 28.05
C ALA A 27 52.17 -24.57 27.71
N LEU A 28 51.62 -24.04 26.61
CA LEU A 28 50.28 -24.37 26.09
C LEU A 28 50.31 -25.04 24.70
N VAL A 29 51.50 -25.42 24.22
CA VAL A 29 51.72 -26.19 22.98
C VAL A 29 52.35 -27.58 23.28
N ALA A 30 52.46 -27.97 24.55
CA ALA A 30 53.04 -29.25 24.98
C ALA A 30 52.08 -30.16 25.78
N CYS A 31 50.77 -30.06 25.50
CA CYS A 31 49.74 -31.00 25.99
C CYS A 31 48.86 -31.48 24.84
N SER A 32 49.48 -32.04 23.79
CA SER A 32 48.77 -32.80 22.75
C SER A 32 49.72 -33.76 22.02
N ALA A 33 50.50 -34.52 22.78
CA ALA A 33 51.31 -35.62 22.24
C ALA A 33 51.26 -36.79 23.22
N GLY A 34 50.27 -37.67 23.03
CA GLY A 34 50.16 -38.89 23.83
C GLY A 34 48.79 -39.54 23.79
N LEU A 35 48.27 -39.86 22.59
CA LEU A 35 47.37 -41.00 22.35
C LEU A 35 47.16 -41.17 20.82
N SER A 36 48.17 -41.70 20.13
CA SER A 36 48.03 -42.13 18.72
C SER A 36 48.80 -43.44 18.53
N ALA A 37 48.16 -44.54 18.91
CA ALA A 37 48.53 -45.89 18.49
C ALA A 37 47.30 -46.81 18.62
N ALA A 38 46.35 -46.68 17.70
CA ALA A 38 45.49 -47.76 17.20
C ALA A 38 44.40 -47.17 16.29
N GLN A 39 44.44 -47.57 15.02
CA GLN A 39 43.34 -47.65 14.03
C GLN A 39 43.80 -47.14 12.67
N ASN A 40 44.62 -47.96 12.03
CA ASN A 40 44.76 -47.98 10.59
C ASN A 40 43.71 -48.96 10.06
N ALA A 41 42.62 -48.46 9.46
CA ALA A 41 41.70 -49.24 8.65
C ALA A 41 40.98 -48.31 7.67
N GLN A 42 41.26 -48.49 6.39
CA GLN A 42 40.61 -47.84 5.26
C GLN A 42 39.08 -47.92 5.37
N ARG A 43 38.40 -46.76 5.31
CA ARG A 43 36.95 -46.70 5.09
C ARG A 43 36.64 -47.04 3.64
N GLY A 44 36.51 -48.34 3.37
CA GLY A 44 35.76 -48.86 2.24
C GLY A 44 34.25 -48.77 2.51
N GLU A 45 33.51 -48.53 1.44
CA GLU A 45 32.05 -48.52 1.33
C GLU A 45 31.41 -49.79 1.90
N ILE A 46 30.50 -49.65 2.86
CA ILE A 46 29.75 -50.78 3.45
C ILE A 46 28.47 -50.97 2.63
N VAL A 47 28.52 -51.89 1.67
CA VAL A 47 27.34 -52.47 1.03
C VAL A 47 26.78 -53.56 1.95
N VAL A 48 25.65 -53.28 2.61
CA VAL A 48 24.95 -54.27 3.43
C VAL A 48 24.14 -55.20 2.51
N ALA A 49 24.69 -56.38 2.24
CA ALA A 49 23.95 -57.48 1.63
C ALA A 49 22.94 -58.05 2.64
N GLN A 50 21.66 -57.74 2.49
CA GLN A 50 20.57 -58.48 3.15
C GLN A 50 20.08 -59.58 2.22
N ASN A 51 20.60 -60.80 2.39
CA ASN A 51 19.96 -62.02 1.93
C ASN A 51 20.31 -63.17 2.89
N GLY A 52 19.37 -63.51 3.77
CA GLY A 52 19.43 -64.67 4.66
C GLY A 52 18.03 -65.31 4.75
N PRO A 53 17.88 -66.65 4.66
CA PRO A 53 16.62 -67.28 4.29
C PRO A 53 15.80 -67.74 5.50
N PHE A 54 15.57 -66.91 6.52
CA PHE A 54 14.64 -67.27 7.60
C PHE A 54 13.95 -66.04 8.19
N ARG A 55 12.77 -65.71 7.66
CA ARG A 55 11.85 -64.73 8.27
C ARG A 55 10.43 -65.29 8.19
N GLY A 56 9.92 -65.84 9.29
CA GLY A 56 8.56 -66.39 9.30
C GLY A 56 8.12 -67.20 10.52
N PHE A 57 8.75 -67.07 11.69
CA PHE A 57 8.26 -67.78 12.88
C PHE A 57 7.62 -66.81 13.88
N ASN A 58 6.30 -66.88 14.02
CA ASN A 58 5.52 -66.13 15.00
C ASN A 58 5.00 -67.12 16.05
N PRO A 59 5.61 -67.20 17.26
CA PRO A 59 5.41 -68.33 18.19
C PRO A 59 4.06 -68.37 18.91
N PHE A 60 3.14 -67.42 18.66
CA PHE A 60 1.84 -67.32 19.33
C PHE A 60 0.62 -67.58 18.43
N ALA A 61 0.83 -67.95 17.16
CA ALA A 61 -0.23 -68.28 16.22
C ALA A 61 -1.17 -69.44 16.64
N PRO A 62 -0.73 -70.50 17.37
CA PRO A 62 -1.65 -71.58 17.73
C PRO A 62 -2.63 -71.22 18.87
N LEU A 63 -2.31 -70.20 19.69
CA LEU A 63 -3.17 -69.77 20.80
C LEU A 63 -4.37 -68.93 20.33
N GLN A 64 -4.22 -68.18 19.23
CA GLN A 64 -5.31 -67.38 18.63
C GLN A 64 -6.34 -68.22 17.87
N ARG A 65 -6.08 -69.51 17.61
CA ARG A 65 -7.00 -70.40 16.87
C ARG A 65 -7.93 -71.21 17.76
N LEU A 66 -7.68 -71.26 19.07
CA LEU A 66 -8.40 -72.13 20.01
C LEU A 66 -9.52 -71.40 20.80
N PHE A 67 -9.47 -70.07 20.92
CA PHE A 67 -10.46 -69.28 21.66
C PHE A 67 -11.01 -68.14 20.80
N GLY A 68 -12.22 -68.31 20.28
CA GLY A 68 -13.07 -67.18 19.91
C GLY A 68 -13.36 -67.06 18.42
N GLY A 69 -14.43 -67.74 17.99
CA GLY A 69 -15.09 -67.49 16.73
C GLY A 69 -15.54 -66.04 16.57
N GLY A 70 -15.44 -65.52 15.35
CA GLY A 70 -15.87 -64.18 15.02
C GLY A 70 -16.19 -64.10 13.53
N GLY A 71 -17.48 -63.95 13.23
CA GLY A 71 -18.04 -63.94 11.89
C GLY A 71 -17.35 -63.00 10.91
N GLU A 72 -17.32 -63.45 9.67
CA GLU A 72 -16.74 -62.83 8.49
C GLU A 72 -17.48 -61.52 8.14
N LYS A 73 -17.18 -60.43 8.84
CA LYS A 73 -17.52 -59.09 8.36
C LYS A 73 -16.51 -58.71 7.29
N ARG A 74 -16.90 -58.93 6.03
CA ARG A 74 -16.27 -58.43 4.81
C ARG A 74 -16.07 -56.91 4.92
N ARG A 75 -14.92 -56.51 5.48
CA ARG A 75 -14.48 -55.12 5.56
C ARG A 75 -14.12 -54.69 4.14
N LYS A 76 -15.05 -54.03 3.44
CA LYS A 76 -14.73 -53.30 2.21
C LYS A 76 -13.65 -52.28 2.59
N GLN A 77 -12.40 -52.53 2.17
CA GLN A 77 -11.37 -51.50 2.18
C GLN A 77 -11.94 -50.30 1.40
N PRO A 78 -11.95 -49.07 1.96
CA PRO A 78 -12.22 -47.91 1.14
C PRO A 78 -11.14 -47.88 0.07
N GLN A 79 -11.57 -48.09 -1.17
CA GLN A 79 -10.74 -47.96 -2.35
C GLN A 79 -10.12 -46.57 -2.25
N LYS A 80 -8.80 -46.49 -2.07
CA LYS A 80 -8.07 -45.23 -2.14
C LYS A 80 -8.34 -44.67 -3.53
N THR A 81 -9.32 -43.78 -3.64
CA THR A 81 -9.47 -42.95 -4.82
C THR A 81 -8.14 -42.24 -4.96
N GLN A 82 -7.35 -42.63 -5.96
CA GLN A 82 -6.18 -41.87 -6.36
C GLN A 82 -6.71 -40.49 -6.75
N GLN A 83 -6.73 -39.56 -5.79
CA GLN A 83 -6.90 -38.17 -6.09
C GLN A 83 -5.75 -37.84 -7.04
N LYS A 84 -6.08 -37.53 -8.30
CA LYS A 84 -5.13 -36.96 -9.25
C LYS A 84 -4.33 -35.90 -8.49
N PRO A 85 -2.98 -35.88 -8.62
CA PRO A 85 -2.18 -34.86 -7.95
C PRO A 85 -2.79 -33.51 -8.30
N ARG A 86 -3.36 -32.85 -7.28
CA ARG A 86 -3.92 -31.53 -7.43
C ARG A 86 -2.72 -30.67 -7.79
N VAL A 87 -2.62 -30.26 -9.05
CA VAL A 87 -1.57 -29.35 -9.51
C VAL A 87 -1.64 -28.16 -8.56
N SER A 88 -0.67 -28.08 -7.66
CA SER A 88 -0.60 -27.03 -6.66
C SER A 88 -0.26 -25.77 -7.44
N ARG A 89 -1.28 -24.98 -7.81
CA ARG A 89 -1.05 -23.62 -8.30
C ARG A 89 -0.12 -22.94 -7.29
N PRO A 90 0.93 -22.25 -7.73
CA PRO A 90 1.79 -21.50 -6.82
C PRO A 90 0.90 -20.58 -5.98
N ALA A 91 1.09 -20.62 -4.66
CA ALA A 91 0.34 -19.78 -3.74
C ALA A 91 0.50 -18.31 -4.15
N GLY A 92 -0.60 -17.65 -4.47
CA GLY A 92 -0.62 -16.25 -4.92
C GLY A 92 -1.04 -16.03 -6.38
N ALA A 93 -1.07 -17.06 -7.23
CA ALA A 93 -1.49 -16.86 -8.62
C ALA A 93 -2.98 -16.42 -8.72
N PRO A 94 -3.34 -15.49 -9.63
CA PRO A 94 -4.71 -15.00 -9.82
C PRO A 94 -5.65 -16.06 -10.42
N PRO A 95 -6.84 -16.32 -9.85
CA PRO A 95 -7.85 -17.15 -10.51
C PRO A 95 -8.15 -16.57 -11.90
N LYS A 96 -8.62 -17.39 -12.84
CA LYS A 96 -9.09 -16.85 -14.12
C LYS A 96 -10.35 -16.03 -13.85
N PHE A 97 -10.41 -14.82 -14.36
CA PHE A 97 -11.55 -13.92 -14.28
C PHE A 97 -11.87 -13.37 -15.66
N ASP A 98 -13.13 -13.00 -15.88
CA ASP A 98 -13.58 -12.42 -17.14
C ASP A 98 -13.13 -10.96 -17.21
N VAL A 99 -12.33 -10.66 -18.23
CA VAL A 99 -11.81 -9.31 -18.52
C VAL A 99 -12.61 -8.78 -19.70
N LEU A 100 -13.22 -7.61 -19.53
CA LEU A 100 -13.80 -6.92 -20.69
C LEU A 100 -12.70 -6.56 -21.67
N GLU A 101 -13.02 -6.64 -22.96
CA GLU A 101 -12.11 -6.19 -24.00
C GLU A 101 -11.77 -4.70 -23.76
N LYS A 102 -10.47 -4.39 -23.88
CA LYS A 102 -9.97 -3.04 -23.63
C LYS A 102 -10.13 -2.19 -24.87
N ASP A 103 -10.45 -0.92 -24.68
CA ASP A 103 -10.55 0.02 -25.79
C ASP A 103 -9.17 0.15 -26.47
N PRO A 104 -9.12 0.34 -27.81
CA PRO A 104 -7.84 0.50 -28.52
C PRO A 104 -7.00 1.69 -28.01
N ASN A 105 -7.65 2.72 -27.48
CA ASN A 105 -7.05 3.90 -26.87
C ASN A 105 -7.01 3.84 -25.33
N ALA A 106 -7.17 2.66 -24.73
CA ALA A 106 -7.14 2.52 -23.29
C ALA A 106 -5.81 3.00 -22.68
N GLY A 107 -5.92 3.93 -21.74
CA GLY A 107 -4.80 4.45 -20.98
C GLY A 107 -4.08 3.34 -20.21
N LEU A 108 -2.76 3.44 -20.11
CA LEU A 108 -1.91 2.41 -19.55
C LEU A 108 -1.45 2.76 -18.13
N ILE A 109 -1.72 1.87 -17.18
CA ILE A 109 -1.10 1.89 -15.85
C ILE A 109 0.09 0.94 -15.85
N LEU A 110 1.27 1.47 -15.57
CA LEU A 110 2.51 0.71 -15.55
C LEU A 110 2.85 0.29 -14.13
N VAL A 111 3.05 -1.00 -13.87
CA VAL A 111 3.43 -1.52 -12.55
C VAL A 111 4.87 -2.01 -12.58
N VAL A 112 5.69 -1.54 -11.65
CA VAL A 112 7.15 -1.70 -11.67
C VAL A 112 7.64 -2.29 -10.37
N GLY A 113 8.53 -3.28 -10.45
CA GLY A 113 9.30 -3.76 -9.30
C GLY A 113 9.47 -5.27 -9.24
N ASP A 114 9.51 -5.81 -8.02
CA ASP A 114 9.83 -7.21 -7.81
C ASP A 114 8.60 -8.13 -7.93
N ARG A 115 8.70 -9.36 -7.42
CA ARG A 115 7.58 -10.31 -7.38
C ARG A 115 6.32 -9.72 -6.73
N MET A 116 6.46 -8.84 -5.74
CA MET A 116 5.30 -8.21 -5.09
C MET A 116 4.61 -7.22 -6.03
N ALA A 117 5.36 -6.43 -6.80
CA ALA A 117 4.78 -5.60 -7.85
C ALA A 117 4.01 -6.43 -8.89
N ARG A 118 4.50 -7.62 -9.26
CA ARG A 118 3.73 -8.49 -10.18
C ARG A 118 2.38 -8.89 -9.59
N GLY A 119 2.34 -9.26 -8.32
CA GLY A 119 1.07 -9.59 -7.66
C GLY A 119 0.13 -8.38 -7.56
N VAL A 120 0.67 -7.18 -7.32
CA VAL A 120 -0.10 -5.92 -7.40
C VAL A 120 -0.65 -5.70 -8.81
N ALA A 121 0.15 -5.93 -9.86
CA ALA A 121 -0.29 -5.80 -11.23
C ALA A 121 -1.45 -6.76 -11.55
N ASP A 122 -1.38 -8.01 -11.11
CA ASP A 122 -2.46 -8.98 -11.27
C ASP A 122 -3.72 -8.58 -10.49
N GLY A 123 -3.56 -8.04 -9.27
CA GLY A 123 -4.66 -7.48 -8.49
C GLY A 123 -5.32 -6.28 -9.17
N LEU A 124 -4.53 -5.37 -9.75
CA LEU A 124 -5.04 -4.21 -10.49
C LEU A 124 -5.76 -4.63 -11.78
N LYS A 125 -5.23 -5.62 -12.52
CA LYS A 125 -5.92 -6.20 -13.69
C LYS A 125 -7.29 -6.75 -13.32
N TYR A 126 -7.41 -7.38 -12.16
CA TYR A 126 -8.70 -7.86 -11.64
C TYR A 126 -9.64 -6.70 -11.29
N THR A 127 -9.17 -5.73 -10.50
CA THR A 127 -10.00 -4.59 -10.08
C THR A 127 -10.47 -3.74 -11.25
N LEU A 128 -9.63 -3.59 -12.28
CA LEU A 128 -9.91 -2.80 -13.47
C LEU A 128 -10.46 -3.65 -14.63
N ALA A 129 -10.83 -4.93 -14.40
CA ALA A 129 -11.29 -5.83 -15.45
C ALA A 129 -12.52 -5.31 -16.19
N GLN A 130 -13.41 -4.61 -15.48
CA GLN A 130 -14.66 -4.06 -15.99
C GLN A 130 -14.55 -2.61 -16.50
N LYS A 131 -13.33 -2.07 -16.60
CA LYS A 131 -13.06 -0.71 -17.08
C LYS A 131 -12.33 -0.79 -18.43
N PRO A 132 -13.04 -0.72 -19.58
CA PRO A 132 -12.41 -0.92 -20.88
C PRO A 132 -11.40 0.19 -21.23
N GLN A 133 -11.54 1.38 -20.64
CA GLN A 133 -10.69 2.54 -20.89
C GLN A 133 -9.27 2.42 -20.30
N ILE A 134 -9.00 1.36 -19.51
CA ILE A 134 -7.72 1.23 -18.80
C ILE A 134 -7.18 -0.18 -18.90
N ARG A 135 -5.90 -0.25 -19.22
CA ARG A 135 -5.11 -1.48 -19.21
C ARG A 135 -3.94 -1.36 -18.24
N VAL A 136 -3.47 -2.51 -17.78
CA VAL A 136 -2.38 -2.63 -16.80
C VAL A 136 -1.30 -3.51 -17.40
N GLU A 137 -0.07 -3.00 -17.42
CA GLU A 137 1.12 -3.79 -17.79
C GLU A 137 2.14 -3.77 -16.68
N ALA A 138 2.96 -4.83 -16.63
CA ALA A 138 3.96 -5.02 -15.59
C ALA A 138 5.36 -5.01 -16.22
N ILE A 139 6.26 -4.22 -15.65
CA ILE A 139 7.71 -4.32 -15.82
C ILE A 139 8.24 -4.86 -14.50
N THR A 140 8.35 -6.19 -14.39
CA THR A 140 8.65 -6.84 -13.12
C THR A 140 9.68 -7.93 -13.26
N GLU A 141 10.59 -8.00 -12.31
CA GLU A 141 11.61 -9.03 -12.20
C GLU A 141 11.52 -9.69 -10.82
N ASP A 142 11.07 -10.94 -10.79
CA ASP A 142 10.66 -11.60 -9.55
C ASP A 142 11.72 -11.66 -8.45
N LYS A 143 12.99 -11.74 -8.87
CA LYS A 143 14.15 -12.01 -8.01
C LYS A 143 15.07 -10.79 -7.88
N GLU A 144 14.75 -9.71 -8.59
CA GLU A 144 15.60 -8.54 -8.64
C GLU A 144 14.95 -7.33 -7.97
N GLY A 145 15.80 -6.50 -7.39
CA GLY A 145 15.43 -5.24 -6.75
C GLY A 145 16.22 -4.09 -7.37
N PHE A 146 16.54 -3.07 -6.56
CA PHE A 146 17.50 -2.02 -6.93
C PHE A 146 18.97 -2.42 -6.67
N VAL A 147 19.19 -3.43 -5.84
CA VAL A 147 20.51 -3.86 -5.35
C VAL A 147 20.81 -5.29 -5.76
N GLY A 148 22.07 -5.56 -6.09
CA GLY A 148 22.59 -6.86 -6.49
C GLY A 148 23.11 -6.88 -7.92
N GLU A 149 23.94 -7.88 -8.21
CA GLU A 149 24.42 -8.16 -9.55
C GLU A 149 23.24 -8.53 -10.46
N GLY A 150 23.14 -7.91 -11.64
CA GLY A 150 22.02 -8.14 -12.55
C GLY A 150 20.76 -7.31 -12.25
N SER A 151 20.82 -6.38 -11.27
CA SER A 151 19.71 -5.45 -11.02
C SER A 151 19.31 -4.70 -12.30
N PRO A 152 18.04 -4.75 -12.73
CA PRO A 152 17.61 -4.11 -13.96
C PRO A 152 17.75 -2.59 -13.88
N ASP A 153 17.98 -1.96 -15.03
CA ASP A 153 17.82 -0.51 -15.15
C ASP A 153 16.32 -0.17 -15.23
N TRP A 154 15.69 -0.10 -14.06
CA TRP A 154 14.27 0.23 -13.91
C TRP A 154 13.93 1.59 -14.54
N ALA A 155 14.80 2.59 -14.39
CA ALA A 155 14.56 3.93 -14.90
C ALA A 155 14.48 3.93 -16.43
N THR A 156 15.44 3.29 -17.10
CA THR A 156 15.46 3.20 -18.57
C THR A 156 14.25 2.43 -19.10
N GLN A 157 13.89 1.29 -18.49
CA GLN A 157 12.74 0.50 -18.92
C GLN A 157 11.42 1.27 -18.78
N VAL A 158 11.24 1.98 -17.67
CA VAL A 158 10.04 2.78 -17.40
C VAL A 158 9.92 3.92 -18.41
N VAL A 159 11.00 4.66 -18.68
CA VAL A 159 10.98 5.74 -19.70
C VAL A 159 10.67 5.21 -21.08
N SER A 160 11.32 4.12 -21.47
CA SER A 160 11.09 3.50 -22.77
C SER A 160 9.62 3.14 -22.95
N ARG A 161 8.99 2.61 -21.89
CA ARG A 161 7.56 2.30 -21.93
C ARG A 161 6.67 3.54 -21.94
N ILE A 162 6.98 4.56 -21.13
CA ILE A 162 6.24 5.83 -21.10
C ILE A 162 6.26 6.53 -22.45
N ARG A 163 7.39 6.50 -23.17
CA ARG A 163 7.52 7.14 -24.49
C ARG A 163 6.89 6.32 -25.62
N GLY A 164 6.73 5.01 -25.44
CA GLY A 164 6.20 4.08 -26.44
C GLY A 164 4.70 3.76 -26.29
N ALA A 165 4.03 4.27 -25.27
CA ALA A 165 2.61 4.02 -25.02
C ALA A 165 1.98 5.18 -24.24
N ASP A 166 0.64 5.29 -24.29
CA ASP A 166 -0.09 6.26 -23.48
C ASP A 166 -0.14 5.85 -22.00
N VAL A 167 0.98 6.00 -21.29
CA VAL A 167 1.07 5.71 -19.86
C VAL A 167 0.42 6.83 -19.07
N GLN A 168 -0.60 6.50 -18.29
CA GLN A 168 -1.36 7.43 -17.46
C GLN A 168 -0.80 7.56 -16.05
N ALA A 169 -0.27 6.47 -15.49
CA ALA A 169 0.35 6.46 -14.16
C ALA A 169 1.36 5.32 -14.02
N VAL A 170 2.32 5.49 -13.10
CA VAL A 170 3.28 4.45 -12.71
C VAL A 170 3.03 4.03 -11.27
N VAL A 171 2.96 2.73 -11.02
CA VAL A 171 2.87 2.11 -9.70
C VAL A 171 4.18 1.39 -9.42
N VAL A 172 4.77 1.61 -8.24
CA VAL A 172 6.02 0.95 -7.84
C VAL A 172 5.79 0.15 -6.57
N MET A 173 6.27 -1.10 -6.54
CA MET A 173 6.39 -1.89 -5.31
C MET A 173 7.65 -2.76 -5.37
N ILE A 174 8.64 -2.45 -4.55
CA ILE A 174 9.96 -3.08 -4.62
C ILE A 174 10.64 -2.96 -3.25
N GLY A 175 11.53 -3.89 -2.94
CA GLY A 175 12.40 -3.80 -1.77
C GLY A 175 12.65 -5.13 -1.07
N ARG A 176 11.80 -6.15 -1.30
CA ARG A 176 12.02 -7.47 -0.70
C ARG A 176 13.30 -8.11 -1.21
N GLN A 177 13.56 -7.96 -2.50
CA GLN A 177 14.74 -8.55 -3.14
C GLN A 177 16.02 -7.77 -2.88
N ASP A 178 15.95 -6.64 -2.18
CA ASP A 178 17.12 -5.82 -1.81
C ASP A 178 17.69 -6.20 -0.45
N LEU A 179 16.92 -6.93 0.36
CA LEU A 179 17.32 -7.31 1.72
C LEU A 179 18.62 -8.12 1.72
N GLY A 180 19.55 -7.71 2.58
CA GLY A 180 20.83 -8.39 2.76
C GLY A 180 21.79 -8.30 1.57
N LYS A 181 21.45 -7.58 0.49
CA LYS A 181 22.34 -7.38 -0.65
C LYS A 181 23.22 -6.15 -0.47
N SER A 182 24.50 -6.29 -0.73
CA SER A 182 25.47 -5.18 -0.74
C SER A 182 25.50 -4.48 -2.09
N PHE A 183 25.79 -3.18 -2.11
CA PHE A 183 26.14 -2.52 -3.37
C PHE A 183 27.57 -2.91 -3.77
N SER A 184 27.80 -3.01 -5.09
CA SER A 184 29.13 -3.25 -5.65
C SER A 184 30.09 -2.11 -5.27
N GLY A 185 31.31 -2.46 -4.88
CA GLY A 185 32.37 -1.55 -4.45
C GLY A 185 33.59 -2.34 -3.97
N GLU A 186 34.71 -1.65 -3.71
CA GLU A 186 35.91 -2.27 -3.11
C GLU A 186 36.37 -1.43 -1.90
N PRO A 187 36.04 -1.85 -0.66
CA PRO A 187 35.19 -2.99 -0.29
C PRO A 187 33.70 -2.77 -0.67
N PRO A 188 32.88 -3.84 -0.77
CA PRO A 188 31.46 -3.72 -1.03
C PRO A 188 30.76 -2.90 0.05
N VAL A 189 29.77 -2.10 -0.34
CA VAL A 189 29.00 -1.30 0.62
C VAL A 189 27.96 -2.21 1.27
N GLU A 190 28.19 -2.56 2.54
CA GLU A 190 27.37 -3.51 3.29
C GLU A 190 25.95 -3.01 3.55
N PHE A 191 24.99 -3.95 3.53
CA PHE A 191 23.57 -3.69 3.76
C PHE A 191 23.32 -2.91 5.07
N MET A 192 22.41 -1.95 5.03
CA MET A 192 22.02 -1.09 6.16
C MET A 192 23.12 -0.19 6.77
N THR A 193 24.29 -0.08 6.13
CA THR A 193 25.23 1.00 6.46
C THR A 193 24.71 2.36 5.99
N ALA A 194 25.22 3.45 6.56
CA ALA A 194 24.81 4.81 6.17
C ALA A 194 25.06 5.07 4.66
N GLU A 195 26.18 4.58 4.13
CA GLU A 195 26.51 4.67 2.70
C GLU A 195 25.57 3.83 1.83
N TRP A 196 25.16 2.65 2.32
CA TRP A 196 24.16 1.82 1.62
C TRP A 196 22.82 2.53 1.54
N LEU A 197 22.34 3.08 2.65
CA LEU A 197 21.07 3.82 2.70
C LEU A 197 21.08 5.02 1.75
N GLU A 198 22.19 5.75 1.69
CA GLU A 198 22.33 6.87 0.78
C GLU A 198 22.39 6.43 -0.70
N SER A 199 23.06 5.32 -0.98
CA SER A 199 23.07 4.73 -2.33
C SER A 199 21.69 4.25 -2.75
N TYR A 200 20.93 3.66 -1.81
CA TYR A 200 19.56 3.22 -2.03
C TYR A 200 18.61 4.39 -2.27
N ARG A 201 18.68 5.46 -1.46
CA ARG A 201 17.94 6.71 -1.69
C ARG A 201 18.18 7.27 -3.09
N ARG A 202 19.44 7.33 -3.52
CA ARG A 202 19.79 7.79 -4.87
C ARG A 202 19.16 6.95 -5.99
N LYS A 203 19.01 5.64 -5.80
CA LYS A 203 18.31 4.75 -6.76
C LYS A 203 16.81 5.05 -6.80
N VAL A 204 16.18 5.15 -5.64
CA VAL A 204 14.75 5.49 -5.50
C VAL A 204 14.45 6.85 -6.12
N ASP A 205 15.21 7.89 -5.73
CA ASP A 205 15.06 9.24 -6.25
C ASP A 205 15.34 9.33 -7.75
N GLY A 206 16.28 8.51 -8.24
CA GLY A 206 16.56 8.38 -9.67
C GLY A 206 15.33 7.94 -10.45
N LEU A 207 14.65 6.87 -10.00
CA LEU A 207 13.43 6.36 -10.62
C LEU A 207 12.30 7.40 -10.55
N VAL A 208 12.07 8.00 -9.38
CA VAL A 208 11.02 9.02 -9.18
C VAL A 208 11.26 10.24 -10.07
N ARG A 209 12.50 10.74 -10.12
CA ARG A 209 12.89 11.89 -10.94
C ARG A 209 12.58 11.65 -12.41
N VAL A 210 12.88 10.46 -12.90
CA VAL A 210 12.71 10.08 -14.29
C VAL A 210 11.23 10.02 -14.68
N VAL A 211 10.37 9.42 -13.86
CA VAL A 211 8.91 9.43 -14.11
C VAL A 211 8.34 10.84 -14.08
N ARG A 212 8.83 11.68 -13.15
CA ARG A 212 8.43 13.09 -13.06
C ARG A 212 8.84 13.91 -14.28
N GLN A 213 10.00 13.67 -14.85
CA GLN A 213 10.45 14.36 -16.08
C GLN A 213 9.51 14.09 -17.25
N GLU A 214 8.92 12.89 -17.31
CA GLU A 214 7.88 12.54 -18.28
C GLU A 214 6.47 13.06 -17.88
N LYS A 215 6.37 13.87 -16.82
CA LYS A 215 5.15 14.48 -16.28
C LYS A 215 4.05 13.50 -15.86
N LYS A 216 4.39 12.23 -15.62
CA LYS A 216 3.44 11.21 -15.18
C LYS A 216 3.36 11.13 -13.65
N PRO A 217 2.17 10.87 -13.07
CA PRO A 217 2.03 10.63 -11.64
C PRO A 217 2.62 9.26 -11.25
N LEU A 218 3.16 9.17 -10.03
CA LEU A 218 3.72 7.95 -9.47
C LEU A 218 3.01 7.58 -8.15
N VAL A 219 2.65 6.32 -8.01
CA VAL A 219 2.12 5.72 -6.77
C VAL A 219 3.12 4.69 -6.26
N TRP A 220 3.67 4.90 -5.07
CA TRP A 220 4.60 3.98 -4.43
C TRP A 220 3.88 3.19 -3.35
N ALA A 221 3.74 1.88 -3.52
CA ALA A 221 3.19 1.01 -2.49
C ALA A 221 4.27 0.61 -1.49
N GLY A 222 4.01 0.83 -0.19
CA GLY A 222 4.90 0.43 0.88
C GLY A 222 5.04 -1.08 1.02
N LEU A 223 6.05 -1.51 1.77
CA LEU A 223 6.26 -2.90 2.15
C LEU A 223 5.40 -3.26 3.37
N PRO A 224 4.78 -4.45 3.43
CA PRO A 224 3.89 -4.86 4.51
C PRO A 224 4.66 -5.36 5.74
N PRO A 225 4.02 -5.42 6.93
CA PRO A 225 4.56 -6.18 8.05
C PRO A 225 4.69 -7.67 7.69
N THR A 226 5.69 -8.30 8.29
CA THR A 226 6.02 -9.72 8.17
C THR A 226 5.99 -10.38 9.54
N GLY A 227 6.09 -11.71 9.55
CA GLY A 227 6.18 -12.49 10.77
C GLY A 227 7.57 -12.54 11.42
N ASP A 228 8.54 -11.78 10.90
CA ASP A 228 9.92 -11.71 11.38
C ASP A 228 10.27 -10.26 11.78
N GLU A 229 10.76 -10.07 13.00
CA GLU A 229 11.07 -8.76 13.57
C GLU A 229 12.25 -8.07 12.87
N LEU A 230 13.28 -8.83 12.46
CA LEU A 230 14.44 -8.27 11.76
C LEU A 230 14.05 -7.77 10.37
N VAL A 231 13.26 -8.58 9.65
CA VAL A 231 12.73 -8.18 8.34
C VAL A 231 11.81 -6.97 8.48
N ASN A 232 11.03 -6.87 9.56
CA ASN A 232 10.19 -5.70 9.81
C ASN A 232 11.01 -4.44 10.08
N ALA A 233 12.12 -4.53 10.81
CA ALA A 233 13.03 -3.41 11.01
C ALA A 233 13.62 -2.92 9.68
N ASP A 234 14.09 -3.84 8.84
CA ASP A 234 14.61 -3.52 7.51
C ASP A 234 13.54 -2.90 6.62
N PHE A 235 12.33 -3.49 6.56
CA PHE A 235 11.21 -2.94 5.78
C PHE A 235 10.77 -1.57 6.26
N THR A 236 10.77 -1.32 7.57
CA THR A 236 10.45 0.00 8.12
C THR A 236 11.49 1.03 7.68
N GLN A 237 12.78 0.66 7.69
CA GLN A 237 13.85 1.52 7.22
C GLN A 237 13.72 1.83 5.71
N LEU A 238 13.38 0.84 4.88
CA LEU A 238 13.13 1.07 3.44
C LEU A 238 11.86 1.91 3.21
N ASN A 239 10.78 1.64 3.93
CA ASN A 239 9.53 2.40 3.85
C ASN A 239 9.74 3.88 4.18
N SER A 240 10.60 4.22 5.14
CA SER A 240 10.95 5.62 5.43
C SER A 240 11.62 6.33 4.23
N ILE A 241 12.42 5.59 3.45
CA ILE A 241 13.06 6.13 2.23
C ILE A 241 11.99 6.37 1.16
N PHE A 242 11.08 5.41 0.97
CA PHE A 242 9.99 5.52 0.01
C PHE A 242 9.03 6.66 0.35
N GLN A 243 8.72 6.83 1.63
CA GLN A 243 7.90 7.93 2.12
C GLN A 243 8.60 9.27 1.92
N GLY A 244 9.90 9.38 2.20
CA GLY A 244 10.68 10.59 1.92
C GLY A 244 10.70 10.95 0.43
N ALA A 245 10.80 9.96 -0.46
CA ALA A 245 10.73 10.17 -1.90
C ALA A 245 9.33 10.65 -2.39
N SER A 246 8.31 10.56 -1.53
CA SER A 246 6.92 10.93 -1.83
C SER A 246 6.50 12.34 -1.39
N GLU A 247 7.42 13.15 -0.87
CA GLU A 247 7.14 14.54 -0.48
C GLU A 247 6.77 15.44 -1.68
N ASP A 248 7.12 15.04 -2.90
CA ASP A 248 6.73 15.72 -4.14
C ASP A 248 5.22 15.54 -4.43
N ARG A 249 4.54 16.59 -4.88
CA ARG A 249 3.08 16.61 -5.13
C ARG A 249 2.61 15.56 -6.15
N ARG A 250 3.48 15.09 -7.05
CA ARG A 250 3.16 14.11 -8.10
C ARG A 250 3.45 12.65 -7.69
N VAL A 251 3.96 12.44 -6.48
CA VAL A 251 4.23 11.12 -5.92
C VAL A 251 3.28 10.87 -4.76
N ARG A 252 2.65 9.70 -4.72
CA ARG A 252 1.81 9.28 -3.60
C ARG A 252 2.36 8.01 -3.00
N TYR A 253 2.67 8.04 -1.72
CA TYR A 253 2.99 6.84 -0.96
C TYR A 253 1.71 6.20 -0.42
N VAL A 254 1.54 4.91 -0.68
CA VAL A 254 0.45 4.09 -0.14
C VAL A 254 1.00 3.30 1.03
N ASP A 255 0.72 3.79 2.23
CA ASP A 255 1.02 3.04 3.43
C ASP A 255 0.05 1.87 3.55
N ILE A 256 0.61 0.66 3.49
CA ILE A 256 -0.14 -0.58 3.67
C ILE A 256 0.18 -1.26 5.00
N TRP A 257 1.03 -0.68 5.84
CA TRP A 257 1.54 -1.35 7.03
C TRP A 257 0.42 -1.75 7.98
N ASP A 258 -0.32 -0.74 8.45
CA ASP A 258 -1.42 -0.90 9.42
C ASP A 258 -2.59 -1.71 8.84
N ILE A 259 -2.73 -1.72 7.50
CA ILE A 259 -3.79 -2.44 6.78
C ILE A 259 -3.63 -3.97 6.91
N PHE A 260 -2.41 -4.43 7.17
CA PHE A 260 -2.07 -5.85 7.32
C PHE A 260 -1.73 -6.25 8.76
N LEU A 261 -1.84 -5.34 9.72
CA LEU A 261 -1.81 -5.68 11.14
C LEU A 261 -3.17 -6.17 11.62
N ALA A 262 -3.15 -6.95 12.71
CA ALA A 262 -4.34 -7.26 13.48
C ALA A 262 -4.78 -6.02 14.29
N GLU A 263 -5.97 -6.09 14.88
CA GLU A 263 -6.54 -5.01 15.69
C GLU A 263 -5.67 -4.65 16.91
N ASP A 264 -4.92 -5.61 17.43
CA ASP A 264 -3.97 -5.43 18.53
C ASP A 264 -2.59 -4.92 18.07
N GLY A 265 -2.42 -4.61 16.78
CA GLY A 265 -1.15 -4.19 16.18
C GLY A 265 -0.16 -5.33 15.92
N SER A 266 -0.54 -6.58 16.17
CA SER A 266 0.33 -7.74 15.92
C SER A 266 0.29 -8.19 14.46
N PHE A 267 1.32 -8.91 14.02
CA PHE A 267 1.31 -9.55 12.71
C PHE A 267 0.28 -10.69 12.67
N SER A 268 -0.60 -10.67 11.67
CA SER A 268 -1.51 -11.77 11.37
C SER A 268 -1.43 -12.19 9.89
N SER A 269 -1.49 -13.50 9.65
CA SER A 269 -1.64 -14.03 8.28
C SER A 269 -3.07 -13.95 7.74
N TYR A 270 -4.02 -13.64 8.62
CA TYR A 270 -5.44 -13.51 8.33
C TYR A 270 -5.91 -12.09 8.60
N GLY A 271 -6.84 -11.61 7.79
CA GLY A 271 -7.49 -10.32 8.00
C GLY A 271 -8.67 -10.14 7.05
N PRO A 272 -9.38 -9.01 7.19
CA PRO A 272 -10.47 -8.67 6.27
C PRO A 272 -9.91 -8.46 4.86
N ASP A 273 -10.49 -9.14 3.88
CA ASP A 273 -10.29 -8.85 2.46
C ASP A 273 -11.06 -7.60 2.01
N VAL A 274 -11.04 -7.32 0.70
CA VAL A 274 -11.75 -6.19 0.09
C VAL A 274 -13.25 -6.26 0.33
N ASP A 275 -13.80 -7.46 0.50
CA ASP A 275 -15.22 -7.73 0.71
C ASP A 275 -15.56 -7.75 2.22
N GLY A 276 -14.59 -7.46 3.09
CA GLY A 276 -14.72 -7.46 4.56
C GLY A 276 -14.68 -8.85 5.20
N LYS A 277 -14.49 -9.91 4.41
CA LYS A 277 -14.46 -11.28 4.91
C LYS A 277 -13.08 -11.59 5.49
N ASN A 278 -13.05 -12.17 6.69
CA ASN A 278 -11.78 -12.64 7.24
C ASN A 278 -11.26 -13.83 6.42
N THR A 279 -10.12 -13.65 5.78
CA THR A 279 -9.47 -14.65 4.92
C THR A 279 -7.97 -14.61 5.11
N ARG A 280 -7.28 -15.59 4.55
CA ARG A 280 -5.82 -15.63 4.59
C ARG A 280 -5.24 -14.64 3.58
N LEU A 281 -4.55 -13.61 4.04
CA LEU A 281 -3.95 -12.57 3.21
C LEU A 281 -2.46 -12.77 2.95
N ARG A 282 -1.77 -13.49 3.85
CA ARG A 282 -0.31 -13.73 3.77
C ARG A 282 -0.01 -15.20 3.43
N THR A 283 1.05 -15.43 2.67
CA THR A 283 1.54 -16.77 2.32
C THR A 283 2.12 -17.50 3.55
N ASN A 284 2.52 -18.77 3.37
CA ASN A 284 3.11 -19.57 4.44
C ASN A 284 4.44 -19.01 4.94
N ASP A 285 5.20 -18.32 4.08
CA ASP A 285 6.46 -17.67 4.43
C ASP A 285 6.26 -16.38 5.25
N LYS A 286 5.01 -15.92 5.46
CA LYS A 286 4.66 -14.68 6.18
C LYS A 286 5.24 -13.39 5.60
N ILE A 287 5.81 -13.43 4.39
CA ILE A 287 6.41 -12.27 3.71
C ILE A 287 5.60 -11.89 2.47
N ASP A 288 5.17 -12.86 1.68
CA ASP A 288 4.38 -12.64 0.46
C ASP A 288 2.86 -12.59 0.75
N PHE A 289 2.09 -12.24 -0.28
CA PHE A 289 0.63 -12.20 -0.23
C PHE A 289 0.00 -13.40 -0.94
N THR A 290 -1.16 -13.81 -0.42
CA THR A 290 -2.07 -14.65 -1.18
C THR A 290 -2.76 -13.81 -2.27
N TRP A 291 -3.55 -14.44 -3.14
CA TRP A 291 -4.39 -13.72 -4.10
C TRP A 291 -5.31 -12.69 -3.43
N ALA A 292 -5.93 -13.05 -2.30
CA ALA A 292 -6.80 -12.13 -1.56
C ALA A 292 -6.00 -10.95 -0.97
N GLY A 293 -4.77 -11.21 -0.51
CA GLY A 293 -3.85 -10.16 -0.06
C GLY A 293 -3.49 -9.19 -1.18
N TYR A 294 -3.13 -9.69 -2.37
CA TYR A 294 -2.83 -8.84 -3.53
C TYR A 294 -4.05 -8.05 -4.02
N ARG A 295 -5.25 -8.63 -4.01
CA ARG A 295 -6.50 -7.87 -4.26
C ARG A 295 -6.65 -6.71 -3.28
N LYS A 296 -6.34 -6.93 -2.00
CA LYS A 296 -6.37 -5.89 -0.97
C LYS A 296 -5.35 -4.79 -1.24
N VAL A 297 -4.09 -5.12 -1.52
CA VAL A 297 -3.07 -4.12 -1.90
C VAL A 297 -3.52 -3.32 -3.12
N ALA A 298 -3.95 -4.03 -4.18
CA ALA A 298 -4.40 -3.40 -5.40
C ALA A 298 -5.60 -2.48 -5.19
N PHE A 299 -6.52 -2.80 -4.27
CA PHE A 299 -7.63 -1.92 -3.92
C PHE A 299 -7.16 -0.58 -3.34
N PHE A 300 -6.19 -0.58 -2.42
CA PHE A 300 -5.66 0.66 -1.86
C PHE A 300 -4.86 1.47 -2.89
N VAL A 301 -4.09 0.79 -3.75
CA VAL A 301 -3.37 1.43 -4.85
C VAL A 301 -4.34 2.03 -5.89
N GLU A 302 -5.39 1.29 -6.25
CA GLU A 302 -6.43 1.73 -7.19
C GLU A 302 -7.16 2.97 -6.68
N ARG A 303 -7.46 3.03 -5.37
CA ARG A 303 -8.07 4.21 -4.75
C ARG A 303 -7.20 5.46 -4.91
N GLU A 304 -5.89 5.33 -4.74
CA GLU A 304 -4.95 6.45 -4.92
C GLU A 304 -4.79 6.82 -6.40
N LEU A 305 -4.73 5.84 -7.29
CA LEU A 305 -4.71 6.05 -8.74
C LEU A 305 -5.99 6.78 -9.21
N SER A 306 -7.15 6.34 -8.76
CA SER A 306 -8.42 6.98 -9.09
C SER A 306 -8.46 8.43 -8.63
N ARG A 307 -7.88 8.75 -7.46
CA ARG A 307 -7.79 10.14 -6.99
C ARG A 307 -6.85 10.98 -7.85
N LEU A 308 -5.71 10.42 -8.24
CA LEU A 308 -4.71 11.11 -9.07
C LEU A 308 -5.18 11.36 -10.50
N LEU A 309 -6.02 10.48 -11.04
CA LEU A 309 -6.51 10.52 -12.42
C LEU A 309 -7.89 11.19 -12.55
N GLY A 310 -8.45 11.77 -11.48
CA GLY A 310 -9.78 12.41 -11.51
C GLY A 310 -10.93 11.43 -11.70
N GLY A 311 -10.70 10.16 -11.36
CA GLY A 311 -11.58 9.05 -11.70
C GLY A 311 -11.36 8.58 -13.14
N TYR A 312 -11.61 7.30 -13.36
CA TYR A 312 -11.35 6.67 -14.66
C TYR A 312 -12.33 7.08 -15.77
N GLY A 313 -13.40 7.80 -15.41
CA GLY A 313 -14.27 8.49 -16.34
C GLY A 313 -13.64 9.78 -16.88
N GLY A 314 -12.71 10.42 -16.17
CA GLY A 314 -11.97 11.59 -16.65
C GLY A 314 -11.11 11.28 -17.88
N LEU A 315 -10.56 10.07 -17.94
CA LEU A 315 -9.77 9.56 -19.08
C LEU A 315 -10.63 9.28 -20.32
N ALA A 316 -11.95 9.09 -20.17
CA ALA A 316 -12.86 8.95 -21.30
C ALA A 316 -13.08 10.28 -22.06
N PHE A 317 -12.63 11.40 -21.50
CA PHE A 317 -12.74 12.73 -22.10
C PHE A 317 -11.41 13.30 -22.60
N GLU A 318 -10.31 12.54 -22.48
CA GLU A 318 -9.01 12.90 -23.04
C GLU A 318 -9.03 12.61 -24.55
N GLY A 319 -9.50 13.60 -25.32
CA GLY A 319 -9.77 13.47 -26.76
C GLY A 319 -11.08 14.13 -27.23
N VAL A 320 -11.92 14.61 -26.30
CA VAL A 320 -13.05 15.49 -26.64
C VAL A 320 -12.50 16.90 -26.76
N GLU A 321 -12.45 17.44 -27.99
CA GLU A 321 -12.17 18.84 -28.27
C GLU A 321 -13.03 19.73 -27.36
N ASP A 322 -12.47 20.85 -26.89
CA ASP A 322 -13.15 21.76 -25.96
C ASP A 322 -14.42 22.35 -26.60
N ASP A 323 -15.53 21.62 -26.48
CA ASP A 323 -16.87 22.11 -26.80
C ASP A 323 -17.30 23.04 -25.65
N PRO A 324 -17.52 24.34 -25.90
CA PRO A 324 -17.94 25.30 -24.88
C PRO A 324 -19.30 24.96 -24.24
N ASN A 325 -20.06 24.01 -24.79
CA ASN A 325 -21.33 23.53 -24.22
C ASN A 325 -21.19 22.34 -23.26
N PHE A 326 -19.99 21.80 -23.03
CA PHE A 326 -19.79 20.63 -22.18
C PHE A 326 -18.94 20.94 -20.95
N ILE A 327 -19.61 21.12 -19.80
CA ILE A 327 -18.94 21.35 -18.51
C ILE A 327 -18.83 20.03 -17.74
N VAL A 328 -17.60 19.53 -17.55
CA VAL A 328 -17.32 18.36 -16.71
C VAL A 328 -17.22 18.79 -15.25
N LEU A 329 -18.20 18.40 -14.42
CA LEU A 329 -18.26 18.75 -12.99
C LEU A 329 -17.25 17.99 -12.12
N THR A 330 -16.64 16.94 -12.66
CA THR A 330 -15.51 16.22 -12.06
C THR A 330 -14.23 16.74 -12.71
N GLY A 331 -13.57 17.71 -12.10
CA GLY A 331 -12.43 18.42 -12.70
C GLY A 331 -11.47 17.51 -13.48
N ARG A 332 -11.19 17.86 -14.73
CA ARG A 332 -10.13 17.22 -15.53
C ARG A 332 -8.80 17.46 -14.80
N THR A 333 -7.97 16.43 -14.61
CA THR A 333 -6.64 16.60 -14.00
C THR A 333 -5.60 17.17 -14.96
N THR A 334 -5.97 17.33 -16.24
CA THR A 334 -5.15 17.90 -17.33
C THR A 334 -5.85 19.05 -18.05
N SER A 335 -6.88 19.67 -17.45
CA SER A 335 -7.46 20.89 -18.02
C SER A 335 -6.47 22.06 -17.92
N PRO A 336 -6.54 23.05 -18.84
CA PRO A 336 -5.60 24.16 -18.94
C PRO A 336 -5.82 25.20 -17.83
N GLU A 337 -5.94 24.77 -16.57
CA GLU A 337 -6.03 25.64 -15.41
C GLU A 337 -4.69 26.31 -15.05
N ALA A 338 -3.66 26.14 -15.89
CA ALA A 338 -2.54 27.08 -16.00
C ALA A 338 -2.98 28.48 -16.52
N LEU A 339 -4.24 28.63 -16.97
CA LEU A 339 -4.85 29.86 -17.45
C LEU A 339 -5.99 30.34 -16.54
N LEU A 340 -5.84 30.24 -15.22
CA LEU A 340 -6.73 30.92 -14.27
C LEU A 340 -5.95 31.71 -13.22
N LEU A 341 -5.51 32.89 -13.65
CA LEU A 341 -5.60 34.23 -13.04
C LEU A 341 -4.32 35.03 -13.35
N GLY A 342 -4.43 35.92 -14.35
CA GLY A 342 -3.48 37.00 -14.58
C GLY A 342 -2.43 36.71 -15.64
N GLY A 343 -2.79 36.88 -16.91
CA GLY A 343 -1.83 36.84 -18.00
C GLY A 343 -2.46 37.14 -19.35
N GLU A 344 -2.40 38.42 -19.73
CA GLU A 344 -2.30 38.91 -21.11
C GLU A 344 -3.55 38.80 -22.00
N ASP A 345 -4.69 39.30 -21.52
CA ASP A 345 -5.62 40.07 -22.35
C ASP A 345 -6.30 41.09 -21.42
N GLU A 346 -5.81 42.33 -21.41
CA GLU A 346 -6.53 43.46 -20.81
C GLU A 346 -7.77 43.75 -21.66
N GLU A 347 -8.82 42.93 -21.50
CA GLU A 347 -10.15 43.38 -21.88
C GLU A 347 -10.53 44.52 -20.93
N GLU A 348 -10.60 45.75 -21.47
CA GLU A 348 -11.10 46.91 -20.74
C GLU A 348 -12.46 46.57 -20.12
N ILE A 349 -12.48 46.47 -18.78
CA ILE A 349 -13.70 46.14 -18.05
C ILE A 349 -14.72 47.25 -18.33
N ASN A 350 -15.79 46.90 -19.05
CA ASN A 350 -16.82 47.85 -19.43
C ASN A 350 -17.47 48.46 -18.18
N SER A 351 -17.12 49.71 -17.88
CA SER A 351 -17.58 50.44 -16.70
C SER A 351 -19.09 50.73 -16.69
N ALA A 352 -19.77 50.53 -17.82
CA ALA A 352 -21.22 50.61 -17.93
C ALA A 352 -21.92 49.27 -17.65
N SER A 353 -21.19 48.15 -17.56
CA SER A 353 -21.75 46.83 -17.27
C SER A 353 -22.38 46.77 -15.87
N ARG A 354 -23.50 46.06 -15.75
CA ARG A 354 -24.20 45.82 -14.49
C ARG A 354 -23.31 45.12 -13.47
N THR A 355 -22.44 44.23 -13.94
CA THR A 355 -21.45 43.51 -13.12
C THR A 355 -20.42 44.46 -12.52
N TYR A 356 -19.89 45.39 -13.33
CA TYR A 356 -18.93 46.38 -12.86
C TYR A 356 -19.56 47.34 -11.83
N ARG A 357 -20.79 47.80 -12.07
CA ARG A 357 -21.50 48.67 -11.13
C ARG A 357 -21.77 48.01 -9.78
N PHE A 358 -22.10 46.71 -9.76
CA PHE A 358 -22.32 45.98 -8.52
C PHE A 358 -21.02 45.66 -7.79
N PHE A 359 -20.03 45.06 -8.46
CA PHE A 359 -18.81 44.56 -7.80
C PHE A 359 -17.76 45.63 -7.54
N VAL A 360 -17.64 46.64 -8.41
CA VAL A 360 -16.60 47.68 -8.30
C VAL A 360 -17.15 48.97 -7.71
N LYS A 361 -18.34 49.43 -8.17
CA LYS A 361 -18.95 50.66 -7.65
C LYS A 361 -19.86 50.46 -6.44
N GLY A 362 -20.24 49.22 -6.11
CA GLY A 362 -21.11 48.90 -4.98
C GLY A 362 -22.57 49.36 -5.17
N GLU A 363 -23.02 49.60 -6.39
CA GLU A 363 -24.41 49.97 -6.66
C GLU A 363 -25.32 48.76 -6.39
N PRO A 364 -26.43 48.92 -5.62
CA PRO A 364 -27.33 47.82 -5.33
C PRO A 364 -28.03 47.33 -6.60
N LEU A 365 -28.26 46.01 -6.69
CA LEU A 365 -29.06 45.45 -7.77
C LEU A 365 -30.50 45.99 -7.69
N PRO A 366 -31.17 46.23 -8.84
CA PRO A 366 -32.57 46.60 -8.81
C PRO A 366 -33.38 45.48 -8.15
N PRO A 367 -34.28 45.84 -7.21
CA PRO A 367 -35.04 44.87 -6.43
C PRO A 367 -35.92 44.05 -7.37
N MET A 368 -35.86 42.73 -7.23
CA MET A 368 -36.79 41.83 -7.91
C MET A 368 -37.92 41.45 -6.96
N GLN A 369 -39.14 41.50 -7.48
CA GLN A 369 -40.35 41.22 -6.71
C GLN A 369 -40.29 39.82 -6.08
N GLY A 370 -40.52 39.74 -4.77
CA GLY A 370 -40.49 38.49 -4.01
C GLY A 370 -39.11 38.07 -3.47
N ARG A 371 -38.04 38.83 -3.74
CA ARG A 371 -36.76 38.66 -3.04
C ARG A 371 -36.72 39.52 -1.77
N VAL A 372 -35.87 39.11 -0.82
CA VAL A 372 -35.64 39.79 0.46
C VAL A 372 -35.15 41.24 0.28
N ASP A 373 -34.52 41.55 -0.85
CA ASP A 373 -34.06 42.88 -1.22
C ASP A 373 -35.14 43.81 -1.82
N ASP A 374 -36.40 43.37 -1.95
CA ASP A 374 -37.53 44.22 -2.36
C ASP A 374 -38.21 44.88 -1.14
N PRO A 375 -38.07 46.21 -0.91
CA PRO A 375 -38.68 46.91 0.21
C PRO A 375 -40.20 47.11 0.05
N ARG A 376 -40.81 46.68 -1.07
CA ARG A 376 -42.25 46.79 -1.30
C ARG A 376 -43.00 45.68 -0.57
N MET A 377 -43.37 45.93 0.69
CA MET A 377 -44.31 45.08 1.41
C MET A 377 -45.66 45.06 0.68
N PRO A 378 -46.27 43.89 0.41
CA PRO A 378 -47.66 43.84 -0.04
C PRO A 378 -48.54 44.38 1.08
N ALA A 379 -49.24 45.50 0.82
CA ALA A 379 -50.24 46.02 1.73
C ALA A 379 -51.38 45.00 1.84
N VAL A 380 -51.36 44.17 2.89
CA VAL A 380 -52.51 43.36 3.27
C VAL A 380 -53.56 44.33 3.83
N ALA A 381 -54.49 44.76 2.99
CA ALA A 381 -55.67 45.48 3.42
C ALA A 381 -56.59 44.50 4.18
N VAL A 382 -56.38 44.35 5.49
CA VAL A 382 -57.36 43.71 6.36
C VAL A 382 -58.44 44.74 6.68
N SER A 383 -59.54 44.66 5.95
CA SER A 383 -60.81 45.27 6.35
C SER A 383 -61.43 44.42 7.45
N ALA A 384 -61.52 44.95 8.67
CA ALA A 384 -62.37 44.41 9.72
C ALA A 384 -63.16 45.58 10.35
N PRO A 385 -64.49 45.48 10.50
CA PRO A 385 -65.30 46.55 11.07
C PRO A 385 -65.27 46.53 12.61
N ALA A 386 -65.38 47.72 13.17
CA ALA A 386 -65.29 48.03 14.59
C ALA A 386 -66.50 47.51 15.41
N ALA A 387 -66.21 47.00 16.61
CA ALA A 387 -67.12 47.02 17.76
C ALA A 387 -66.31 47.20 19.06
N ALA A 388 -66.71 48.20 19.86
CA ALA A 388 -66.29 48.45 21.25
C ALA A 388 -66.79 47.31 22.16
N VAL A 389 -66.35 47.04 23.40
CA VAL A 389 -65.84 47.77 24.58
C VAL A 389 -65.11 46.64 25.41
N GLU A 390 -64.19 46.80 26.37
CA GLU A 390 -64.26 47.46 27.68
C GLU A 390 -62.94 47.20 28.43
N GLU A 391 -62.47 48.17 29.22
CA GLU A 391 -61.27 48.08 30.07
C GLU A 391 -61.54 47.24 31.34
N VAL A 392 -60.63 46.31 31.69
CA VAL A 392 -60.47 45.84 33.07
C VAL A 392 -58.98 45.65 33.41
N PHE A 393 -58.50 46.55 34.26
CA PHE A 393 -57.43 46.48 35.26
C PHE A 393 -56.38 45.34 35.25
N ALA A 394 -55.11 45.74 35.34
CA ALA A 394 -54.01 44.92 35.86
C ALA A 394 -54.15 44.66 37.38
N PRO A 395 -53.54 43.59 37.89
CA PRO A 395 -52.34 43.84 38.69
C PRO A 395 -51.16 42.88 38.43
N THR A 396 -50.05 43.38 38.94
CA THR A 396 -48.65 42.99 38.88
C THR A 396 -48.29 41.65 39.55
N SER A 397 -47.08 41.22 39.22
CA SER A 397 -46.09 40.46 40.02
C SER A 397 -46.22 38.94 40.16
N ALA A 398 -45.25 38.30 39.49
CA ALA A 398 -44.25 37.40 40.07
C ALA A 398 -44.70 36.04 40.63
N ASP A 399 -43.88 35.06 40.24
CA ASP A 399 -43.74 33.73 40.82
C ASP A 399 -44.92 32.79 40.62
N LEU A 400 -44.72 31.78 39.77
CA LEU A 400 -44.50 30.42 40.26
C LEU A 400 -43.90 29.55 39.17
N ARG A 401 -42.75 28.98 39.53
CA ARG A 401 -42.07 27.88 38.87
C ARG A 401 -42.92 26.61 38.91
N GLU A 402 -42.44 25.65 38.14
CA GLU A 402 -42.67 24.19 38.23
C GLU A 402 -43.99 23.70 37.64
N SER A 403 -43.90 23.11 36.45
CA SER A 403 -43.60 21.69 36.21
C SER A 403 -44.85 20.86 36.33
N LEU A 404 -45.29 20.26 35.22
CA LEU A 404 -45.91 18.94 35.23
C LEU A 404 -45.63 18.27 33.88
N SER A 405 -44.58 17.47 33.89
CA SER A 405 -44.47 16.24 33.12
C SER A 405 -45.66 15.33 33.48
N SER A 406 -46.47 14.93 32.49
CA SER A 406 -46.71 13.52 32.13
C SER A 406 -48.03 13.34 31.37
N ALA A 407 -47.95 12.77 30.16
CA ALA A 407 -48.89 11.86 29.49
C ALA A 407 -48.43 11.76 28.02
N ALA A 408 -47.60 10.80 27.61
CA ALA A 408 -48.01 9.45 27.18
C ALA A 408 -49.46 9.44 26.64
N SER A 409 -49.78 9.11 25.39
CA SER A 409 -49.27 7.99 24.58
C SER A 409 -49.95 7.94 23.19
N GLN A 410 -49.36 7.16 22.28
CA GLN A 410 -49.87 6.58 21.01
C GLN A 410 -49.71 7.44 19.75
N ASP A 411 -48.74 7.15 18.88
CA ASP A 411 -48.64 6.08 17.87
C ASP A 411 -49.34 6.43 16.54
N ALA A 412 -48.53 6.57 15.49
CA ALA A 412 -48.69 5.93 14.16
C ALA A 412 -48.27 6.84 12.98
N GLN A 413 -47.11 6.48 12.41
CA GLN A 413 -46.74 6.39 10.98
C GLN A 413 -47.57 7.16 9.93
N GLY A 414 -46.87 7.91 9.07
CA GLY A 414 -47.40 8.35 7.78
C GLY A 414 -46.42 9.15 6.92
N ARG A 415 -45.54 8.46 6.19
CA ARG A 415 -44.82 9.00 5.02
C ARG A 415 -45.85 9.45 3.98
N VAL A 416 -45.75 10.68 3.47
CA VAL A 416 -46.36 11.04 2.18
C VAL A 416 -45.31 11.69 1.28
N SER A 417 -44.95 10.93 0.27
CA SER A 417 -44.22 11.28 -0.94
C SER A 417 -45.04 12.24 -1.83
N VAL A 418 -44.44 13.34 -2.29
CA VAL A 418 -45.02 14.20 -3.32
C VAL A 418 -44.35 13.91 -4.66
N THR A 419 -45.11 13.33 -5.58
CA THR A 419 -44.76 13.15 -6.99
C THR A 419 -45.25 14.38 -7.75
N VAL A 420 -44.35 15.10 -8.43
CA VAL A 420 -44.71 16.18 -9.36
C VAL A 420 -44.63 15.62 -10.79
N ARG A 421 -45.75 15.65 -11.51
CA ARG A 421 -45.81 15.42 -12.98
C ARG A 421 -45.68 16.76 -13.72
N PRO A 422 -45.06 16.78 -14.92
CA PRO A 422 -44.98 17.98 -15.73
C PRO A 422 -46.29 18.22 -16.48
N GLY A 423 -46.78 19.45 -16.43
CA GLY A 423 -47.91 19.93 -17.23
C GLY A 423 -47.42 20.56 -18.53
N SER A 424 -47.87 20.00 -19.64
CA SER A 424 -47.81 20.57 -20.98
C SER A 424 -48.94 21.58 -21.18
N GLN A 425 -48.60 22.80 -21.61
CA GLN A 425 -49.21 23.50 -22.75
C GLN A 425 -48.38 24.74 -23.09
#